data_AF-A0A6M3JIG4-F1
#
_entry.id   AF-A0A6M3JIG4-F1
#
_cell.length_a   1.000
_cell.length_b   1.000
_cell.length_c   1.000
_cell.angle_alpha   90.00
_cell.angle_beta   90.00
_cell.angle_gamma   90.00
#
_symmetry.space_group_name_H-M   'P 1'
#
loop_
_entity.id
_entity.type
_entity.pdbx_description
1 polymer ?
#
loop_
_entity_poly.entity_id
_entity_poly.type
_entity_poly.pdbx_seq_one_letter_code
_entity_poly.pdbx_strand_id
1 'polypeptide(L)' 'MTEYSVSWEIMLEATCPEDAAREALKIQRDPNSLALCFVVCNADMCEFIDLLEEENEYEKMS' A
#
# COMPACT_ATOMS: atom_id res chain seq x y z
N MET A 1 5.82 17.32 -15.32
CA MET A 1 5.63 16.12 -14.49
C MET A 1 4.55 16.45 -13.47
N THR A 2 3.67 15.51 -13.19
CA THR A 2 2.66 15.65 -12.14
C THR A 2 3.26 15.10 -10.84
N GLU A 3 3.11 15.85 -9.74
CA GLU A 3 3.53 15.38 -8.42
C GLU A 3 2.44 14.51 -7.82
N TYR A 4 2.84 13.39 -7.21
CA TYR A 4 1.93 12.46 -6.55
C TYR A 4 2.37 12.24 -5.10
N SER A 5 1.41 12.28 -4.19
CA SER A 5 1.55 11.76 -2.84
C SER A 5 1.06 10.32 -2.83
N VAL A 6 1.91 9.39 -2.41
CA VAL A 6 1.58 7.97 -2.31
C VAL A 6 1.65 7.56 -0.85
N SER A 7 0.54 7.06 -0.33
CA SER A 7 0.43 6.50 1.01
C SER A 7 -0.15 5.09 0.94
N TRP A 8 0.23 4.23 1.88
CA TRP A 8 -0.32 2.89 2.02
C TRP A 8 -0.94 2.77 3.42
N GLU A 9 -1.98 1.97 3.55
CA GLU A 9 -2.68 1.72 4.81
C GLU A 9 -2.47 0.27 5.24
N ILE A 10 -2.21 0.06 6.52
CA ILE A 10 -2.13 -1.28 7.11
C ILE A 10 -2.73 -1.27 8.51
N MET A 11 -3.50 -2.30 8.83
CA MET A 11 -4.05 -2.54 10.15
C MET A 11 -3.19 -3.57 10.88
N LEU A 12 -2.63 -3.19 12.01
CA LEU A 12 -1.73 -4.03 12.82
C LEU A 12 -2.12 -3.93 14.30
N GLU A 13 -1.93 -5.01 15.04
CA GLU A 13 -1.99 -5.01 16.49
C GLU A 13 -0.62 -4.67 17.08
N ALA A 14 -0.57 -3.74 18.04
CA ALA A 14 0.66 -3.37 18.73
C ALA A 14 0.39 -2.88 20.16
N THR A 15 1.42 -2.94 21.00
CA THR A 15 1.35 -2.51 22.41
C THR A 15 1.39 -1.00 22.60
N CYS A 16 1.96 -0.26 21.63
CA CYS A 16 1.97 1.20 21.62
C CYS A 16 2.15 1.75 20.18
N PRO A 17 1.95 3.08 19.96
CA PRO A 17 2.10 3.68 18.64
C PRO A 17 3.50 3.52 18.02
N GLU A 18 4.56 3.56 18.83
CA GLU A 18 5.94 3.41 18.32
C GLU A 18 6.19 1.98 17.83
N ASP A 19 5.65 0.97 18.52
CA ASP A 19 5.74 -0.43 18.10
C ASP A 19 4.98 -0.65 16.79
N ALA A 20 3.77 -0.09 16.66
CA ALA A 20 3.00 -0.14 15.41
C ALA A 20 3.80 0.44 14.23
N ALA A 21 4.45 1.60 14.43
CA ALA A 21 5.28 2.23 13.40
C ALA A 21 6.52 1.39 13.05
N ARG A 22 7.17 0.75 14.04
CA ARG A 22 8.30 -0.15 13.82
C ARG A 22 7.88 -1.39 13.03
N GLU A 23 6.74 -1.99 13.33
CA GLU A 23 6.21 -3.13 12.59
C GLU A 23 5.81 -2.73 11.16
N ALA A 24 5.11 -1.61 10.99
CA ALA A 24 4.77 -1.09 9.67
C ALA A 24 6.01 -0.84 8.81
N LEU A 25 7.10 -0.26 9.39
CA LEU A 25 8.34 -0.02 8.67
C LEU A 25 9.04 -1.32 8.23
N LYS A 26 8.98 -2.38 9.05
CA LYS A 26 9.53 -3.69 8.67
C LYS A 26 8.81 -4.24 7.46
N ILE A 27 7.47 -4.21 7.47
CA ILE A 27 6.63 -4.66 6.37
C ILE A 27 6.90 -3.81 5.11
N GLN A 28 7.01 -2.49 5.26
CA GLN A 28 7.30 -1.60 4.13
C GLN A 28 8.67 -1.87 3.48
N ARG A 29 9.65 -2.34 4.26
CA ARG A 29 11.01 -2.61 3.79
C ARG A 29 11.26 -4.06 3.39
N ASP A 30 10.32 -4.96 3.65
CA ASP A 30 10.45 -6.35 3.26
C ASP A 30 10.19 -6.46 1.74
N PRO A 31 11.19 -6.88 0.94
CA PRO A 31 11.03 -7.03 -0.50
C PRO A 31 10.03 -8.13 -0.89
N ASN A 32 9.57 -8.95 0.06
CA ASN A 32 8.52 -9.95 -0.13
C ASN A 32 7.17 -9.53 0.46
N SER A 33 7.05 -8.29 0.95
CA SER A 33 5.81 -7.77 1.49
C SER A 33 4.76 -7.58 0.40
N LEU A 34 3.55 -8.07 0.65
CA LEU A 34 2.38 -7.93 -0.21
C LEU A 34 1.54 -6.69 0.13
N ALA A 35 2.17 -5.61 0.59
CA ALA A 35 1.49 -4.33 0.78
C ALA A 35 1.10 -3.76 -0.59
N LEU A 36 -0.13 -4.05 -1.03
CA LEU A 36 -0.58 -3.85 -2.41
C LEU A 36 -1.74 -2.86 -2.54
N CYS A 37 -2.24 -2.32 -1.42
CA CYS A 37 -3.27 -1.30 -1.39
C CYS A 37 -2.67 0.09 -1.14
N PHE A 38 -2.99 1.05 -2.00
CA PHE A 38 -2.43 2.41 -1.96
C PHE A 38 -3.51 3.46 -2.13
N VAL A 39 -3.32 4.60 -1.47
CA VAL A 39 -4.00 5.84 -1.80
C VAL A 39 -3.01 6.73 -2.54
N VAL A 40 -3.34 7.07 -3.78
CA VAL A 40 -2.52 7.89 -4.67
C VAL A 40 -3.26 9.19 -4.95
N CYS A 41 -2.65 10.31 -4.59
CA CYS A 41 -3.23 11.64 -4.76
C CYS A 41 -2.33 12.54 -5.61
N ASN A 42 -2.93 13.39 -6.44
CA ASN A 42 -2.28 14.54 -7.07
C ASN A 42 -3.06 15.84 -6.73
N ALA A 43 -2.83 16.92 -7.47
CA ALA A 43 -3.48 18.21 -7.23
C ALA A 43 -5.02 18.19 -7.42
N ASP A 44 -5.53 17.27 -8.24
CA ASP A 44 -6.91 17.30 -8.72
C ASP A 44 -7.75 16.11 -8.20
N MET A 45 -7.11 15.01 -7.82
CA MET A 45 -7.78 13.77 -7.44
C MET A 45 -7.00 12.93 -6.43
N CYS A 46 -7.72 12.03 -5.76
CA CYS A 46 -7.20 10.93 -4.99
C CYS A 46 -7.91 9.64 -5.43
N GLU A 47 -7.15 8.56 -5.57
CA GLU A 47 -7.65 7.25 -5.96
C GLU A 47 -7.11 6.17 -5.02
N PHE A 48 -7.95 5.18 -4.72
CA PHE A 48 -7.53 3.96 -4.02
C PHE A 48 -7.24 2.88 -5.06
N ILE A 49 -6.05 2.28 -4.96
CA ILE A 49 -5.56 1.28 -5.90
C ILE A 49 -5.23 0.01 -5.11
N ASP A 50 -5.86 -1.11 -5.48
CA ASP A 50 -5.53 -2.45 -5.00
C ASP A 50 -4.85 -3.25 -6.11
N LEU A 51 -3.55 -3.45 -6.00
CA LEU A 51 -2.75 -4.16 -7.00
C LEU A 51 -2.98 -5.69 -6.98
N LEU A 52 -3.62 -6.26 -5.96
CA LEU A 52 -3.99 -7.69 -5.95
C LEU A 52 -5.20 -7.99 -6.82
N GLU A 53 -6.11 -7.03 -6.99
CA GLU A 53 -7.25 -7.19 -7.88
C GLU A 53 -6.77 -7.18 -9.35
N GLU A 54 -5.80 -6.33 -9.69
CA GLU A 54 -5.22 -6.28 -11.04
C GLU A 54 -4.47 -7.57 -11.43
N GLU A 55 -3.66 -8.16 -10.53
CA GLU A 55 -2.94 -9.41 -10.83
C GLU A 55 -3.87 -10.59 -11.14
N ASN A 56 -5.06 -10.64 -10.52
CA ASN A 56 -6.06 -11.69 -10.74
C ASN A 56 -6.78 -11.60 -12.11
N GLU A 57 -6.78 -10.44 -12.76
CA GLU A 57 -7.39 -10.29 -14.09
C GLU A 57 -6.46 -10.81 -15.20
N TYR A 58 -5.14 -10.63 -15.05
CA TYR A 58 -4.16 -11.14 -16.01
C TYR A 58 -4.04 -12.67 -15.97
N GLU A 59 -4.14 -13.31 -14.80
CA GLU A 59 -4.14 -14.78 -14.69
C GLU A 59 -5.39 -15.45 -15.29
N LYS A 60 -6.53 -14.77 -15.32
CA LYS A 60 -7.77 -15.29 -15.93
C LYS A 60 -7.81 -15.18 -17.45
N MET A 61 -6.91 -14.38 -18.03
CA MET A 61 -6.78 -14.17 -19.49
C MET A 61 -5.64 -14.98 -20.11
N SER A 62 -4.87 -15.73 -19.31
CA SER A 62 -3.81 -16.65 -19.74
C SER A 62 -4.26 -18.11 -19.70
#